data_AF-A0A951HXY4-F1
#
_entry.id   AF-A0A951HXY4-F1
#
_cell.length_a   1.000
_cell.length_b   1.000
_cell.length_c   1.000
_cell.angle_alpha   90.00
_cell.angle_beta   90.00
_cell.angle_gamma   90.00
#
_symmetry.space_group_name_H-M   'P 1'
#
loop_
_entity.id
_entity.type
_entity.pdbx_description
1 polymer ?
#
loop_
_entity_poly.entity_id
_entity_poly.type
_entity_poly.pdbx_seq_one_letter_code
_entity_poly.pdbx_strand_id
1 'polypeptide(L)' 'MAEPMIPNQRADYSAIVDRPPLKLPGNARIIFWTIVNYEVWDIGKPMARQLLPAPTGAVLMPD' A
#
# COMPACT_ATOMS: atom_id res chain seq x y z
N MET A 1 0.19 -20.74 21.11
CA MET A 1 -0.18 -19.52 20.37
C MET A 1 0.26 -19.74 18.93
N ALA A 2 -0.60 -19.52 17.93
CA ALA A 2 -0.17 -19.63 16.53
C ALA A 2 0.85 -18.51 16.22
N GLU A 3 1.88 -18.85 15.45
CA GLU A 3 2.82 -17.86 14.90
C GLU A 3 2.05 -16.77 14.12
N PRO A 4 2.34 -15.47 14.31
CA PRO A 4 1.69 -14.41 13.56
C PRO A 4 1.93 -14.55 12.05
N MET A 5 0.87 -14.45 11.26
CA MET A 5 0.97 -14.46 9.80
C MET A 5 1.78 -13.26 9.29
N ILE A 6 2.90 -13.53 8.63
CA ILE A 6 3.72 -12.48 8.02
C ILE A 6 3.12 -12.03 6.67
N PRO A 7 3.38 -10.79 6.19
CA PRO A 7 2.69 -10.23 5.02
C PRO A 7 2.71 -11.08 3.75
N ASN A 8 3.81 -11.81 3.48
CA ASN A 8 3.93 -12.67 2.30
C ASN A 8 3.07 -13.95 2.38
N GLN A 9 2.53 -14.29 3.56
CA GLN A 9 1.64 -15.44 3.77
C GLN A 9 0.16 -15.06 3.66
N ARG A 10 -0.16 -13.77 3.43
CA ARG A 10 -1.56 -13.29 3.39
C ARG A 10 -2.30 -13.71 2.13
N ALA A 11 -1.60 -14.11 1.08
CA ALA A 11 -2.18 -14.56 -0.18
C ALA A 11 -1.20 -15.47 -0.92
N ASP A 12 -1.73 -16.46 -1.65
CA ASP A 12 -0.95 -17.26 -2.57
C ASP A 12 -0.39 -16.40 -3.70
N TYR A 13 0.82 -16.72 -4.13
CA TYR A 13 1.38 -16.11 -5.32
C TYR A 13 0.55 -16.49 -6.56
N SER A 14 0.11 -15.48 -7.30
CA SER A 14 -0.55 -15.64 -8.58
C SER A 14 0.19 -14.84 -9.63
N ALA A 15 0.88 -15.52 -10.55
CA ALA A 15 1.55 -14.88 -11.66
C ALA A 15 0.52 -14.21 -12.56
N ILE A 16 0.85 -13.02 -13.09
CA ILE A 16 -0.11 -12.25 -13.88
C ILE A 16 -0.58 -12.97 -15.16
N VAL A 17 0.30 -13.81 -15.73
CA VAL A 17 0.02 -14.60 -16.93
C VAL A 17 -0.97 -15.74 -16.69
N ASP A 18 -1.09 -16.20 -15.45
CA ASP A 18 -1.98 -17.31 -15.06
C ASP A 18 -3.36 -16.81 -14.59
N ARG A 19 -3.55 -15.48 -14.47
CA ARG A 19 -4.80 -14.91 -13.99
C ARG A 19 -5.89 -15.00 -15.06
N PRO A 20 -7.12 -15.40 -14.71
CA PRO A 20 -8.23 -15.38 -15.64
C PRO A 20 -8.51 -13.94 -16.12
N PRO A 21 -8.96 -13.75 -17.38
CA PRO A 21 -9.29 -12.43 -17.89
C PRO A 21 -10.36 -11.73 -17.03
N LEU A 22 -10.07 -10.50 -16.61
CA LEU A 22 -10.99 -9.69 -15.83
C LEU A 22 -12.13 -9.15 -16.72
N LYS A 23 -13.35 -9.67 -16.53
CA LYS A 23 -14.55 -9.21 -17.25
C LYS A 23 -15.29 -8.17 -16.41
N LEU A 24 -15.53 -6.99 -16.99
CA LEU A 24 -16.21 -5.90 -16.30
C LEU A 24 -17.71 -5.86 -16.61
N PRO A 25 -18.55 -5.41 -15.66
CA PRO A 25 -19.96 -5.15 -15.92
C PRO A 25 -20.16 -4.21 -17.11
N GLY A 26 -21.17 -4.49 -17.92
CA GLY A 26 -21.52 -3.64 -19.06
C GLY A 26 -20.44 -3.54 -20.15
N ASN A 27 -19.51 -4.49 -20.22
CA ASN A 27 -18.38 -4.48 -21.17
C ASN A 27 -17.48 -3.23 -21.03
N ALA A 28 -17.34 -2.71 -19.81
CA ALA A 28 -16.43 -1.61 -19.52
C ALA A 28 -14.97 -1.98 -19.83
N ARG A 29 -14.15 -0.98 -20.14
CA ARG A 29 -12.72 -1.14 -20.50
C ARG A 29 -11.75 -0.64 -19.43
N ILE A 30 -12.23 0.15 -18.47
CA ILE A 30 -11.43 0.82 -17.45
C ILE A 30 -12.15 0.68 -16.11
N ILE A 31 -11.39 0.43 -15.04
CA ILE A 31 -11.86 0.47 -13.66
C ILE A 31 -11.25 1.70 -13.01
N PHE A 32 -12.08 2.47 -12.30
CA PHE A 32 -11.60 3.46 -11.34
C PHE A 32 -11.70 2.86 -9.94
N TRP A 33 -10.56 2.59 -9.32
CA TRP A 33 -10.49 2.11 -7.94
C TRP A 33 -9.98 3.25 -7.07
N THR A 34 -10.88 3.91 -6.35
CA THR A 34 -10.50 4.92 -5.37
C THR A 34 -10.08 4.26 -4.06
N ILE A 35 -8.90 4.62 -3.56
CA ILE A 35 -8.41 4.21 -2.26
C ILE A 35 -8.33 5.46 -1.40
N VAL A 36 -8.96 5.44 -0.23
CA VAL A 36 -8.84 6.49 0.77
C VAL A 36 -8.18 5.90 1.99
N ASN A 37 -6.94 6.30 2.23
CA ASN A 37 -6.24 5.96 3.47
C ASN A 37 -6.65 6.99 4.53
N TYR A 38 -7.20 6.51 5.64
CA TYR A 38 -7.39 7.33 6.84
C TYR A 38 -6.33 6.93 7.85
N GLU A 39 -5.32 7.78 7.96
CA GLU A 39 -4.17 7.53 8.83
C GLU A 39 -4.18 8.57 9.96
N VAL A 40 -4.39 8.10 11.19
CA VAL A 40 -4.32 8.94 12.38
C VAL A 40 -2.89 8.95 12.87
N TRP A 41 -2.18 10.06 12.62
CA TRP A 41 -0.82 10.27 13.06
C TRP A 41 -0.80 11.16 14.31
N ASP A 42 -0.08 10.73 15.35
CA ASP A 42 0.18 11.55 16.53
C ASP A 42 1.39 12.46 16.25
N ILE A 43 1.14 13.75 16.04
CA ILE A 43 2.17 14.76 15.75
C ILE A 43 3.12 15.02 16.94
N GLY A 44 2.72 14.62 18.16
CA GLY A 44 3.54 14.75 19.36
C GLY A 44 4.60 13.67 19.50
N LYS A 45 4.60 12.66 18.63
CA LYS A 45 5.56 11.56 18.63
C LYS A 45 6.42 11.57 17.36
N PRO A 46 7.67 11.09 17.41
CA PRO A 46 8.49 10.93 16.22
C PRO A 46 7.76 10.11 15.16
N MET A 47 7.49 10.72 14.01
CA MET A 47 6.91 10.01 12.87
C MET A 47 7.92 8.99 12.32
N ALA A 48 7.44 7.81 11.90
CA ALA A 48 8.24 6.77 11.25
C ALA A 48 8.60 7.18 9.80
N ARG A 49 9.34 8.28 9.64
CA ARG A 49 9.82 8.79 8.34
C ARG A 49 11.08 8.09 7.84
N GLN A 50 11.58 7.09 8.55
CA GLN A 50 12.83 6.42 8.20
C GLN A 50 12.72 5.53 6.95
N LEU A 51 11.51 5.06 6.59
CA LEU A 51 11.32 4.16 5.45
C LEU A 51 10.92 4.87 4.15
N LEU A 52 10.31 6.06 4.26
CA LEU A 52 9.89 6.89 3.12
C LEU A 52 10.39 8.32 3.34
N PRO A 53 11.66 8.62 2.97
CA PRO A 53 12.17 9.98 3.06
C PRO A 53 11.39 10.91 2.11
N ALA A 54 11.40 12.21 2.40
CA ALA A 54 10.86 13.19 1.48
C ALA A 54 11.54 13.03 0.11
N PRO A 55 10.80 13.13 -1.02
CA PRO A 55 11.31 12.85 -2.36
C PRO A 55 12.49 13.76 -2.77
N THR A 56 12.74 14.83 -2.02
CA THR A 56 13.87 15.75 -2.22
C THR A 56 15.21 15.19 -1.73
N GLY A 57 15.24 14.05 -1.04
CA GLY A 57 16.48 13.43 -0.54
C GLY A 57 17.22 14.25 0.53
N ALA A 58 16.62 15.33 1.02
CA ALA A 58 17.20 16.23 2.01
C ALA A 58 16.53 16.04 3.38
N VAL A 59 17.36 16.01 4.43
CA VAL A 59 16.87 16.09 5.81
C VAL A 59 16.39 17.52 6.04
N LEU A 60 15.09 17.70 6.23
CA LEU A 60 14.53 18.99 6.66
C LEU A 60 14.98 19.25 8.11
N MET A 61 15.89 20.20 8.28
CA MET A 61 16.14 20.78 9.60
C MET A 61 15.09 21.85 9.87
N PRO A 62 14.46 21.86 11.06
CA PRO A 62 13.62 22.99 11.45
C PRO A 62 14.50 24.23 11.65
N ASP A 63 13.96 25.38 11.23
CA ASP A 63 14.44 26.72 11.56
C ASP A 63 14.35 27.04 13.05
#